data_AF-A0A9P5LDC5-F1
#
_entry.id   AF-A0A9P5LDC5-F1
#
_cell.length_a   1.000
_cell.length_b   1.000
_cell.length_c   1.000
_cell.angle_alpha   90.00
_cell.angle_beta   90.00
_cell.angle_gamma   90.00
#
_symmetry.space_group_name_H-M   'P 1'
#
loop_
_entity.id
_entity.type
_entity.pdbx_description
1 polymer ?
#
loop_
_entity_poly.entity_id
_entity_poly.type
_entity_poly.pdbx_seq_one_letter_code
_entity_poly.pdbx_strand_id
1 'polypeptide(L)'
;MEMDTKDSEHGFSNPELKCDHDGSRQRDEELLAQLGHEQELRREFSVFTVAALCLCLMASWEALATVIATALASGGPPCLFYNYLLTFIFTICISLSLAEIASIYPTAGGQYHWVAALSSASTRSAPAYATGWISIGGQVIFSASAAFAAALEIQGLIIMNNSQYEGTRWQAVLLYWAILAYCYVANTWGIKILPHTNLGAGKTRSLS
;
A
#
# COMPACT_ATOMS: atom_id res chain seq x y z
N MET A 1 -27.24 36.10 48.73
CA MET A 1 -27.49 34.70 48.30
C MET A 1 -26.85 34.62 46.90
N GLU A 2 -25.53 34.50 46.76
CA GLU A 2 -24.63 33.48 47.34
C GLU A 2 -25.27 32.10 47.20
N MET A 3 -24.71 31.08 46.54
CA MET A 3 -23.31 30.73 46.31
C MET A 3 -23.34 29.53 45.32
N ASP A 4 -22.65 29.59 44.17
CA ASP A 4 -21.36 28.91 43.87
C ASP A 4 -21.36 27.38 44.07
N THR A 5 -21.21 26.62 42.97
CA THR A 5 -20.24 25.53 42.82
C THR A 5 -20.14 25.23 41.31
N LYS A 6 -19.18 25.77 40.56
CA LYS A 6 -17.83 25.23 40.32
C LYS A 6 -17.84 23.70 40.20
N ASP A 7 -17.78 23.23 38.96
CA ASP A 7 -16.77 22.25 38.57
C ASP A 7 -16.05 22.76 37.33
N SER A 8 -14.83 23.19 37.62
CA SER A 8 -13.77 23.56 36.71
C SER A 8 -13.13 22.30 36.15
N GLU A 9 -13.25 22.07 34.84
CA GLU A 9 -12.22 21.36 34.08
C GLU A 9 -11.39 22.38 33.30
N HIS A 10 -10.35 22.86 33.97
CA HIS A 10 -9.22 23.56 33.39
C HIS A 10 -8.25 22.53 32.79
N GLY A 11 -7.88 22.70 31.52
CA GLY A 11 -6.70 22.11 30.88
C GLY A 11 -6.98 20.75 30.23
N PHE A 12 -6.90 20.59 28.92
CA PHE A 12 -5.82 21.03 28.03
C PHE A 12 -6.38 21.67 26.74
N SER A 13 -6.49 23.00 26.73
CA SER A 13 -6.13 23.70 25.50
C SER A 13 -4.64 23.49 25.35
N ASN A 14 -4.21 22.53 24.53
CA ASN A 14 -2.82 22.44 24.11
C ASN A 14 -2.64 23.41 22.93
N PRO A 15 -2.07 24.62 23.13
CA PRO A 15 -1.91 25.58 22.06
C PRO A 15 -0.65 25.30 21.22
N GLU A 16 0.09 24.22 21.48
CA GLU A 16 1.45 24.04 20.93
C GLU A 16 1.61 22.84 19.97
N LEU A 17 0.59 22.56 19.15
CA LEU A 17 0.84 21.79 17.91
C LEU A 17 -0.02 22.24 16.73
N LYS A 18 -0.21 23.56 16.57
CA LYS A 18 -0.63 24.14 15.29
C LYS A 18 0.59 24.24 14.34
N CYS A 19 1.26 23.11 14.12
CA CYS A 19 2.41 23.02 13.24
C CYS A 19 1.90 22.90 11.81
N ASP A 20 1.92 24.00 11.04
CA ASP A 20 1.90 24.12 9.56
C ASP A 20 0.84 23.34 8.74
N HIS A 21 -0.02 22.56 9.38
CA HIS A 21 -0.89 21.60 8.71
C HIS A 21 -2.19 22.24 8.19
N ASP A 22 -2.59 23.37 8.77
CA ASP A 22 -3.77 24.15 8.37
C ASP A 22 -3.51 24.89 7.04
N GLY A 23 -2.33 25.50 6.90
CA GLY A 23 -1.92 26.21 5.68
C GLY A 23 -1.54 25.30 4.51
N SER A 24 -1.07 24.07 4.74
CA SER A 24 -0.87 23.09 3.66
C SER A 24 -2.20 22.55 3.12
N ARG A 25 -3.20 22.35 3.98
CA ARG A 25 -4.53 21.87 3.58
C ARG A 25 -5.26 22.88 2.70
N GLN A 26 -5.26 24.15 3.09
CA GLN A 26 -5.86 25.23 2.29
C GLN A 26 -5.19 25.37 0.92
N ARG A 27 -3.86 25.26 0.85
CA ARG A 27 -3.12 25.30 -0.43
C ARG A 27 -3.43 24.10 -1.33
N ASP A 28 -3.54 22.89 -0.78
CA ASP A 28 -3.90 21.69 -1.52
C ASP A 28 -5.35 21.76 -2.04
N GLU A 29 -6.27 22.31 -1.23
CA GLU A 29 -7.67 22.57 -1.59
C GLU A 29 -7.79 23.60 -2.74
N GLU A 30 -7.02 24.69 -2.68
CA GLU A 30 -6.94 25.70 -3.74
C GLU A 30 -6.35 25.13 -5.04
N LEU A 31 -5.32 24.28 -4.96
CA LEU A 31 -4.72 23.61 -6.11
C LEU A 31 -5.69 22.59 -6.76
N LEU A 32 -6.43 21.85 -5.95
CA LEU A 32 -7.48 20.93 -6.42
C LEU A 32 -8.63 21.69 -7.11
N ALA A 33 -9.06 22.81 -6.53
CA ALA A 33 -10.07 23.68 -7.12
C ALA A 33 -9.61 24.27 -8.47
N GLN A 34 -8.34 24.64 -8.60
CA GLN A 34 -7.74 25.09 -9.88
C GLN A 34 -7.68 23.99 -10.94
N LEU A 35 -7.58 22.72 -10.53
CA LEU A 35 -7.61 21.56 -11.42
C LEU A 35 -9.04 21.08 -11.74
N GLY A 36 -10.07 21.73 -11.18
CA GLY A 36 -11.49 21.43 -11.43
C GLY A 36 -12.01 20.21 -10.66
N HIS A 37 -11.33 19.79 -9.59
CA HIS A 37 -11.72 18.65 -8.77
C HIS A 37 -12.11 19.09 -7.35
N GLU A 38 -13.32 18.78 -6.89
CA GLU A 38 -13.67 18.91 -5.46
C GLU A 38 -12.97 17.81 -4.65
N GLN A 39 -12.46 18.16 -3.48
CA GLN A 39 -11.76 17.25 -2.59
C GLN A 39 -12.75 16.30 -1.90
N GLU A 40 -13.10 15.18 -2.53
CA GLU A 40 -14.08 14.22 -1.98
C GLU A 40 -13.51 13.28 -0.88
N LEU A 41 -12.19 13.10 -0.80
CA LEU A 41 -11.57 12.27 0.25
C LEU A 41 -11.26 13.08 1.51
N ARG A 42 -12.01 12.86 2.60
CA ARG A 42 -11.59 13.29 3.95
C ARG A 42 -10.26 12.63 4.32
N ARG A 43 -9.24 13.44 4.56
CA ARG A 43 -7.90 12.99 4.98
C ARG A 43 -7.90 12.61 6.45
N GLU A 44 -8.47 11.43 6.76
CA GLU A 44 -8.58 10.87 8.12
C GLU A 44 -7.39 9.96 8.50
N PHE A 45 -6.52 9.61 7.54
CA PHE A 45 -5.39 8.71 7.82
C PHE A 45 -4.14 9.49 8.23
N SER A 46 -3.63 9.20 9.43
CA SER A 46 -2.31 9.67 9.89
C SER A 46 -1.21 9.10 9.00
N VAL A 47 -0.13 9.86 8.79
CA VAL A 47 1.05 9.43 8.01
C VAL A 47 1.61 8.11 8.53
N PHE A 48 1.61 7.91 9.84
CA PHE A 48 2.04 6.65 10.47
C PHE A 48 1.11 5.49 10.12
N THR A 49 -0.20 5.71 10.08
CA THR A 49 -1.17 4.68 9.69
C THR A 49 -1.01 4.30 8.22
N VAL A 50 -0.79 5.28 7.34
CA VAL A 50 -0.54 5.02 5.92
C VAL A 50 0.77 4.27 5.73
N ALA A 51 1.84 4.66 6.45
CA ALA A 51 3.12 3.96 6.38
C ALA A 51 3.02 2.50 6.89
N ALA A 52 2.32 2.29 8.00
CA ALA A 52 2.07 0.94 8.53
C ALA A 52 1.24 0.11 7.55
N LEU A 53 0.21 0.69 6.93
CA LEU A 53 -0.59 0.02 5.90
C LEU A 53 0.26 -0.36 4.68
N CYS A 54 1.14 0.54 4.21
CA CYS A 54 2.06 0.23 3.11
C CYS A 54 3.05 -0.88 3.47
N LEU A 55 3.61 -0.87 4.68
CA LEU A 55 4.53 -1.91 5.16
C LEU A 55 3.84 -3.27 5.27
N CYS A 56 2.62 -3.31 5.80
CA CYS A 56 1.81 -4.52 5.86
C CYS A 56 1.43 -5.03 4.47
N LEU A 57 1.04 -4.13 3.55
CA LEU A 57 0.68 -4.48 2.18
C LEU A 57 1.86 -5.08 1.41
N MET A 58 3.08 -4.55 1.63
CA MET A 58 4.27 -5.02 0.93
C MET A 58 4.86 -6.32 1.50
N ALA A 59 4.38 -6.81 2.65
CA ALA A 59 4.84 -8.04 3.29
C ALA A 59 6.38 -8.22 3.22
N SER A 60 7.13 -7.14 3.50
CA SER A 60 8.57 -7.07 3.23
C SER A 60 9.40 -8.14 3.95
N TRP A 61 8.89 -8.66 5.06
CA TRP A 61 9.52 -9.74 5.82
C TRP A 61 9.52 -11.08 5.07
N GLU A 62 8.47 -11.41 4.32
CA GLU A 62 8.38 -12.62 3.49
C GLU A 62 9.39 -12.53 2.33
N ALA A 63 9.40 -11.38 1.64
CA ALA A 63 10.33 -11.12 0.55
C ALA A 63 11.79 -11.25 1.01
N LEU A 64 12.12 -10.76 2.21
CA LEU A 64 13.47 -10.90 2.76
C LEU A 64 13.82 -12.37 3.05
N ALA A 65 12.87 -13.15 3.58
CA ALA A 65 13.09 -14.57 3.91
C ALA A 65 13.44 -15.40 2.66
N THR A 66 12.75 -15.17 1.54
CA THR A 66 13.00 -15.91 0.28
C THR A 66 14.35 -15.54 -0.37
N VAL A 67 14.77 -14.28 -0.26
CA VAL A 67 15.99 -13.78 -0.90
C VAL A 67 17.25 -14.14 -0.12
N ILE A 68 17.21 -14.19 1.21
CA ILE A 68 18.41 -14.46 2.01
C ILE A 68 19.04 -15.81 1.64
N ALA A 69 18.24 -16.88 1.51
CA ALA A 69 18.76 -18.21 1.21
C ALA A 69 19.42 -18.28 -0.17
N THR A 70 18.80 -17.68 -1.19
CA THR A 70 19.29 -17.70 -2.58
C THR A 70 20.51 -16.80 -2.76
N ALA A 71 20.53 -15.64 -2.11
CA ALA A 71 21.64 -14.71 -2.16
C ALA A 71 22.88 -15.23 -1.41
N LEU A 72 22.68 -15.90 -0.26
CA LEU A 72 23.78 -16.50 0.48
C LEU A 72 24.43 -17.64 -0.31
N ALA A 73 23.63 -18.46 -0.99
CA ALA A 73 24.11 -19.54 -1.85
C ALA A 73 24.91 -19.03 -3.07
N SER A 74 24.56 -17.85 -3.60
CA SER A 74 25.12 -17.35 -4.87
C SER A 74 26.27 -16.36 -4.70
N GLY A 75 26.27 -15.54 -3.64
CA GLY A 75 27.22 -14.42 -3.48
C GLY A 75 27.79 -14.23 -2.07
N GLY A 76 27.39 -15.07 -1.10
CA GLY A 76 27.85 -14.98 0.28
C GLY A 76 27.30 -13.76 1.06
N PRO A 77 27.64 -13.66 2.37
CA PRO A 77 27.13 -12.60 3.24
C PRO A 77 27.46 -11.16 2.81
N PRO A 78 28.67 -10.84 2.28
CA PRO A 78 28.99 -9.48 1.87
C PRO A 78 28.11 -8.95 0.73
N CYS A 79 27.76 -9.82 -0.23
CA CYS A 79 26.92 -9.46 -1.38
C CYS A 79 25.53 -8.98 -0.93
N LEU A 80 24.96 -9.65 0.08
CA LEU A 80 23.68 -9.26 0.68
C LEU A 80 23.73 -7.86 1.30
N PHE A 81 24.77 -7.56 2.07
CA PHE A 81 24.92 -6.27 2.75
C PHE A 81 25.04 -5.11 1.75
N TYR A 82 25.91 -5.24 0.75
CA TYR A 82 26.09 -4.20 -0.25
C TYR A 82 24.86 -4.03 -1.15
N ASN A 83 24.16 -5.11 -1.52
CA ASN A 83 22.89 -5.01 -2.26
C ASN A 83 21.83 -4.25 -1.48
N TYR A 84 21.69 -4.53 -0.17
CA TYR A 84 20.70 -3.88 0.66
C TYR A 84 20.98 -2.37 0.80
N LEU A 85 22.23 -2.00 1.05
CA LEU A 85 22.63 -0.59 1.16
C LEU A 85 22.41 0.17 -0.15
N LEU A 86 22.80 -0.44 -1.28
CA LEU A 86 22.62 0.15 -2.60
C LEU A 86 21.13 0.36 -2.91
N THR A 87 20.32 -0.68 -2.71
CA THR A 87 18.86 -0.64 -2.95
C THR A 87 18.18 0.43 -2.11
N PHE A 88 18.59 0.60 -0.86
CA PHE A 88 18.04 1.63 0.03
C PHE A 88 18.28 3.05 -0.49
N ILE A 89 19.51 3.36 -0.92
CA ILE A 89 19.87 4.68 -1.46
C ILE A 89 19.07 4.99 -2.73
N PHE A 90 18.99 4.04 -3.67
CA PHE A 90 18.22 4.23 -4.90
C PHE A 90 16.71 4.37 -4.64
N THR A 91 16.17 3.59 -3.70
CA THR A 91 14.75 3.66 -3.35
C THR A 91 14.39 5.01 -2.74
N ILE A 92 15.24 5.59 -1.89
CA ILE A 92 15.04 6.94 -1.35
C ILE A 92 15.08 7.97 -2.48
N CYS A 93 16.05 7.89 -3.39
CA CYS A 93 16.16 8.82 -4.52
C CYS A 93 14.90 8.79 -5.40
N ILE A 94 14.40 7.60 -5.74
CA ILE A 94 13.15 7.43 -6.51
C ILE A 94 11.96 7.99 -5.72
N SER A 95 11.89 7.71 -4.41
CA SER A 95 10.78 8.18 -3.55
C SER A 95 10.77 9.69 -3.42
N LEU A 96 11.93 10.35 -3.31
CA LEU A 96 12.05 11.80 -3.27
C LEU A 96 11.61 12.44 -4.58
N SER A 97 12.05 11.89 -5.72
CA SER A 97 11.60 12.37 -7.04
C SER A 97 10.08 12.23 -7.21
N LEU A 98 9.50 11.12 -6.71
CA LEU A 98 8.05 10.93 -6.73
C LEU A 98 7.33 11.91 -5.79
N ALA A 99 7.91 12.22 -4.64
CA ALA A 99 7.38 13.18 -3.69
C ALA A 99 7.36 14.61 -4.24
N GLU A 100 8.36 15.00 -5.04
CA GLU A 100 8.36 16.29 -5.74
C GLU A 100 7.16 16.39 -6.69
N ILE A 101 6.92 15.36 -7.52
CA ILE A 101 5.78 15.33 -8.44
C ILE A 101 4.44 15.32 -7.67
N ALA A 102 4.34 14.53 -6.61
CA ALA A 102 3.14 14.43 -5.80
C ALA A 102 2.80 15.74 -5.06
N SER A 103 3.78 16.59 -4.76
CA SER A 103 3.54 17.90 -4.14
C SER A 103 2.99 18.94 -5.12
N ILE A 104 3.27 18.81 -6.42
CA ILE A 104 2.75 19.71 -7.47
C ILE A 104 1.33 19.29 -7.89
N TYR A 105 1.06 17.99 -7.93
CA TYR A 105 -0.22 17.45 -8.37
C TYR A 105 -0.91 16.68 -7.23
N PRO A 106 -1.62 17.36 -6.32
CA PRO A 106 -2.37 16.74 -5.22
C PRO A 106 -3.67 16.09 -5.73
N THR A 107 -3.59 15.31 -6.83
CA THR A 107 -4.73 14.66 -7.47
C THR A 107 -4.75 13.17 -7.10
N ALA A 108 -5.95 12.60 -6.94
CA ALA A 108 -6.13 11.17 -6.70
C ALA A 108 -5.80 10.28 -7.91
N GLY A 109 -5.25 10.86 -8.99
CA GLY A 109 -5.11 10.23 -10.32
C GLY A 109 -3.92 9.28 -10.50
N GLY A 110 -3.07 9.10 -9.50
CA GLY A 110 -1.95 8.15 -9.56
C GLY A 110 -0.93 8.42 -10.69
N GLN A 111 -0.07 7.43 -10.94
CA GLN A 111 1.09 7.55 -11.85
C GLN A 111 0.71 7.89 -13.30
N TYR A 112 -0.39 7.35 -13.82
CA TYR A 112 -0.84 7.61 -15.20
C TYR A 112 -1.34 9.05 -15.37
N HIS A 113 -1.94 9.64 -14.33
CA HIS A 113 -2.38 11.03 -14.37
C HIS A 113 -1.20 11.99 -14.33
N TRP A 114 -0.17 11.70 -13.53
CA TRP A 114 1.07 12.49 -13.53
C TRP A 114 1.77 12.49 -14.89
N VAL A 115 1.81 11.34 -15.58
CA VAL A 115 2.37 11.25 -16.94
C VAL A 115 1.52 12.04 -17.95
N ALA A 116 0.19 11.99 -17.84
CA ALA A 116 -0.69 12.79 -18.69
C ALA A 116 -0.54 14.30 -18.44
N ALA A 117 -0.29 14.71 -17.19
CA ALA A 117 -0.10 16.11 -16.80
C ALA A 117 1.27 16.68 -17.20
N LEU A 118 2.34 15.87 -17.16
CA LEU A 118 3.68 16.28 -17.60
C LEU A 118 3.87 16.25 -19.13
N SER A 119 3.00 15.56 -19.87
CA SER A 119 3.12 15.40 -21.32
C SER A 119 2.46 16.54 -22.10
N SER A 120 3.08 16.94 -23.21
CA SER A 120 2.54 17.92 -24.16
C SER A 120 1.11 17.58 -24.58
N ALA A 121 0.24 18.60 -24.69
CA ALA A 121 -1.18 18.46 -25.02
C ALA A 121 -1.45 17.67 -26.32
N SER A 122 -0.50 17.66 -27.25
CA SER A 122 -0.58 16.93 -28.52
C SER A 122 -0.35 15.42 -28.37
N THR A 123 0.49 15.00 -27.42
CA THR A 123 0.89 13.59 -27.25
C THR A 123 0.39 12.94 -25.98
N ARG A 124 -0.24 13.66 -25.04
CA ARG A 124 -0.64 13.19 -23.70
C ARG A 124 -1.32 11.82 -23.61
N SER A 125 -2.09 11.41 -24.62
CA SER A 125 -2.84 10.14 -24.60
C SER A 125 -1.97 8.91 -24.82
N ALA A 126 -0.96 8.98 -25.69
CA ALA A 126 -0.10 7.83 -26.02
C ALA A 126 0.81 7.37 -24.86
N PRO A 127 1.60 8.24 -24.20
CA PRO A 127 2.45 7.85 -23.09
C PRO A 127 1.63 7.50 -21.85
N ALA A 128 0.52 8.21 -21.57
CA ALA A 128 -0.35 7.86 -20.45
C ALA A 128 -1.00 6.47 -20.64
N TYR A 129 -1.41 6.11 -21.86
CA TYR A 129 -1.92 4.79 -22.18
C TYR A 129 -0.83 3.72 -22.04
N ALA A 130 0.38 3.97 -22.54
CA ALA A 130 1.51 3.06 -22.38
C ALA A 130 1.88 2.84 -20.90
N THR A 131 1.97 3.91 -20.11
CA THR A 131 2.19 3.83 -18.66
C THR A 131 1.08 3.05 -17.97
N GLY A 132 -0.19 3.29 -18.32
CA GLY A 132 -1.32 2.55 -17.77
C GLY A 132 -1.20 1.04 -18.03
N TRP A 133 -0.91 0.63 -19.27
CA TRP A 133 -0.72 -0.79 -19.61
C TRP A 133 0.49 -1.41 -18.93
N ILE A 134 1.60 -0.69 -18.81
CA ILE A 134 2.78 -1.18 -18.10
C ILE A 134 2.47 -1.35 -16.61
N SER A 135 1.75 -0.40 -16.00
CA SER A 135 1.34 -0.51 -14.59
C SER A 135 0.41 -1.70 -14.36
N ILE A 136 -0.58 -1.92 -15.24
CA ILE A 136 -1.47 -3.09 -15.15
C ILE A 136 -0.69 -4.39 -15.34
N GLY A 137 0.17 -4.46 -16.36
CA GLY A 137 1.03 -5.62 -16.62
C GLY A 137 1.96 -5.92 -15.45
N GLY A 138 2.57 -4.88 -14.87
CA GLY A 138 3.40 -4.98 -13.67
C GLY A 138 2.63 -5.56 -12.49
N GLN A 139 1.42 -5.08 -12.23
CA GLN A 139 0.58 -5.60 -11.14
C GLN A 139 0.16 -7.06 -11.36
N VAL A 140 -0.13 -7.46 -12.59
CA VAL A 140 -0.45 -8.86 -12.93
C VAL A 140 0.75 -9.77 -12.70
N ILE A 141 1.93 -9.38 -13.19
CA ILE A 141 3.16 -10.16 -13.02
C ILE A 141 3.56 -10.24 -11.54
N PHE A 142 3.45 -9.12 -10.82
CA PHE A 142 3.74 -9.06 -9.39
C PHE A 142 2.84 -10.01 -8.59
N SER A 143 1.52 -9.95 -8.84
CA SER A 143 0.55 -10.85 -8.18
C SER A 143 0.81 -12.32 -8.51
N ALA A 144 1.14 -12.62 -9.77
CA ALA A 144 1.50 -13.97 -10.20
C ALA A 144 2.78 -14.47 -9.53
N SER A 145 3.80 -13.60 -9.39
CA SER A 145 5.05 -13.93 -8.70
C SER A 145 4.84 -14.19 -7.21
N ALA A 146 4.03 -13.37 -6.54
CA ALA A 146 3.73 -13.54 -5.11
C ALA A 146 3.01 -14.85 -4.83
N ALA A 147 1.99 -15.19 -5.62
CA ALA A 147 1.30 -16.48 -5.50
C ALA A 147 2.23 -17.67 -5.77
N PHE A 148 3.21 -17.53 -6.67
CA PHE A 148 4.20 -18.57 -6.93
C PHE A 148 5.20 -18.73 -5.78
N ALA A 149 5.67 -17.61 -5.20
CA ALA A 149 6.53 -17.63 -4.02
C ALA A 149 5.84 -18.35 -2.85
N ALA A 150 4.61 -17.97 -2.53
CA ALA A 150 3.81 -18.62 -1.48
C ALA A 150 3.62 -20.12 -1.71
N ALA A 151 3.42 -20.56 -2.96
CA ALA A 151 3.31 -21.99 -3.30
C ALA A 151 4.62 -22.75 -3.00
N LEU A 152 5.77 -22.15 -3.31
CA LEU A 152 7.08 -22.74 -3.01
C LEU A 152 7.37 -22.78 -1.51
N GLU A 153 6.99 -21.75 -0.77
CA GLU A 153 7.12 -21.73 0.69
C GLU A 153 6.30 -22.85 1.34
N ILE A 154 5.03 -23.00 0.95
CA ILE A 154 4.17 -24.08 1.43
C ILE A 154 4.78 -25.45 1.09
N GLN A 155 5.28 -25.63 -0.14
CA GLN A 155 5.93 -26.87 -0.52
C GLN A 155 7.20 -27.13 0.30
N GLY A 156 8.00 -26.09 0.58
CA GLY A 156 9.17 -26.17 1.45
C GLY A 156 8.81 -26.59 2.87
N LEU A 157 7.73 -26.04 3.43
CA LEU A 157 7.22 -26.42 4.75
C LEU A 157 6.77 -27.89 4.80
N ILE A 158 6.12 -28.40 3.73
CA ILE A 158 5.69 -29.80 3.66
C ILE A 158 6.90 -30.74 3.65
N ILE A 159 7.94 -30.42 2.88
CA ILE A 159 9.18 -31.21 2.83
C ILE A 159 9.86 -31.23 4.21
N MET A 160 9.87 -30.09 4.92
CA MET A 160 10.42 -30.03 6.27
C MET A 160 9.60 -30.84 7.29
N ASN A 161 8.29 -30.94 7.13
CA ASN A 161 7.41 -31.67 8.05
C ASN A 161 7.38 -33.18 7.78
N ASN A 162 7.49 -33.60 6.52
CA ASN A 162 7.45 -35.00 6.13
C ASN A 162 8.66 -35.38 5.24
N SER A 163 9.58 -36.14 5.82
CA SER A 163 10.82 -36.58 5.15
C SER A 163 10.61 -37.56 4.00
N GLN A 164 9.40 -38.15 3.84
CA GLN A 164 9.07 -39.04 2.71
C GLN A 164 8.42 -38.30 1.53
N TYR A 165 8.17 -37.01 1.66
CA TYR A 165 7.54 -36.22 0.59
C TYR A 165 8.59 -35.71 -0.41
N GLU A 166 8.59 -36.26 -1.62
CA GLU A 166 9.38 -35.73 -2.73
C GLU A 166 8.63 -34.56 -3.39
N GLY A 167 9.13 -33.34 -3.18
CA GLY A 167 8.55 -32.13 -3.76
C GLY A 167 8.80 -32.04 -5.27
N THR A 168 7.81 -32.44 -6.06
CA THR A 168 7.91 -32.39 -7.52
C THR A 168 7.34 -31.09 -8.09
N ARG A 169 7.73 -30.77 -9.34
CA ARG A 169 7.38 -29.50 -10.00
C ARG A 169 5.87 -29.35 -10.25
N TRP A 170 5.16 -30.44 -10.55
CA TRP A 170 3.72 -30.39 -10.80
C TRP A 170 2.90 -30.14 -9.52
N GLN A 171 3.38 -30.58 -8.35
CA GLN A 171 2.77 -30.24 -7.05
C GLN A 171 2.83 -28.74 -6.78
N ALA A 172 3.97 -28.10 -7.07
CA ALA A 172 4.15 -26.65 -6.93
C ALA A 172 3.11 -25.88 -7.76
N VAL A 173 2.86 -26.33 -8.99
CA VAL A 173 1.87 -25.73 -9.90
C VAL A 173 0.45 -25.92 -9.38
N LEU A 174 0.12 -27.08 -8.81
CA LEU A 174 -1.20 -27.30 -8.19
C LEU A 174 -1.42 -26.40 -6.97
N LEU A 175 -0.40 -26.26 -6.10
CA LEU A 175 -0.45 -25.34 -4.97
C LEU A 175 -0.62 -23.90 -5.44
N TYR A 176 0.10 -23.50 -6.49
CA TYR A 176 -0.05 -22.18 -7.11
C TYR A 176 -1.49 -21.92 -7.59
N TRP A 177 -2.10 -22.87 -8.34
CA TRP A 177 -3.49 -22.75 -8.76
C TRP A 177 -4.47 -22.70 -7.58
N ALA A 178 -4.21 -23.46 -6.52
CA ALA A 178 -5.03 -23.44 -5.31
C ALA A 178 -4.98 -22.09 -4.60
N ILE A 179 -3.79 -21.48 -4.47
CA ILE A 179 -3.61 -20.15 -3.88
C ILE A 179 -4.30 -19.09 -4.75
N LEU A 180 -4.15 -19.14 -6.08
CA LEU A 180 -4.83 -18.22 -6.98
C LEU A 180 -6.36 -18.34 -6.87
N ALA A 181 -6.89 -19.56 -6.85
CA ALA A 181 -8.32 -19.80 -6.68
C ALA A 181 -8.81 -19.26 -5.33
N TYR A 182 -8.06 -19.48 -4.26
CA TYR A 182 -8.35 -18.92 -2.94
C TYR A 182 -8.35 -17.39 -2.94
N CYS A 183 -7.31 -16.75 -3.49
CA CYS A 183 -7.24 -15.29 -3.59
C CYS A 183 -8.37 -14.72 -4.45
N TYR A 184 -8.70 -15.36 -5.57
CA TYR A 184 -9.82 -14.96 -6.42
C TYR A 184 -11.16 -15.03 -5.67
N VAL A 185 -11.39 -16.14 -4.96
CA VAL A 185 -12.56 -16.35 -4.11
C VAL A 185 -12.64 -15.31 -2.99
N ALA A 186 -11.54 -15.08 -2.27
CA ALA A 186 -11.47 -14.12 -1.18
C ALA A 186 -11.70 -12.69 -1.67
N ASN A 187 -11.13 -12.32 -2.82
CA ASN A 187 -11.29 -10.98 -3.40
C ASN A 187 -12.74 -10.74 -3.90
N THR A 188 -13.36 -11.76 -4.50
CA THR A 188 -14.74 -11.63 -5.03
C THR A 188 -15.83 -11.65 -3.96
N TRP A 189 -15.69 -12.46 -2.89
CA TRP A 189 -16.67 -12.51 -1.80
C TRP A 189 -16.36 -11.56 -0.64
N GLY A 190 -15.10 -11.24 -0.36
CA GLY A 190 -14.71 -10.33 0.71
C GLY A 190 -15.28 -8.92 0.52
N ILE A 191 -15.28 -8.41 -0.72
CA ILE A 191 -15.88 -7.12 -1.06
C ILE A 191 -17.41 -7.12 -0.87
N LYS A 192 -18.07 -8.26 -1.08
CA LYS A 192 -19.53 -8.39 -0.91
C LYS A 192 -19.96 -8.47 0.56
N ILE A 193 -19.07 -8.87 1.47
CA ILE A 193 -19.37 -9.01 2.90
C ILE A 193 -19.27 -7.68 3.68
N LEU A 194 -18.45 -6.72 3.21
CA LEU A 194 -18.29 -5.40 3.81
C LEU A 194 -19.59 -4.58 3.99
N PRO A 195 -20.52 -4.51 3.02
CA PRO A 195 -21.77 -3.77 3.23
C PRO A 195 -22.72 -4.47 4.22
N HIS A 196 -22.70 -5.80 4.30
CA HIS A 196 -23.57 -6.56 5.21
C HIS A 196 -23.17 -6.42 6.68
N THR A 197 -21.87 -6.38 6.97
CA THR A 197 -21.38 -6.15 8.34
C THR A 197 -21.61 -4.71 8.80
N ASN A 198 -21.51 -3.72 7.90
CA ASN A 198 -21.78 -2.32 8.22
C ASN A 198 -23.28 -2.04 8.47
N LEU A 199 -24.18 -2.72 7.74
CA LEU A 199 -25.63 -2.69 8.00
C LEU A 199 -26.01 -3.36 9.34
N GLY A 200 -25.28 -4.39 9.76
CA GLY A 200 -25.44 -5.02 11.08
C GLY A 200 -25.03 -4.10 12.24
N ALA A 201 -23.94 -3.34 12.08
CA ALA A 201 -23.44 -2.40 13.08
C ALA A 201 -24.21 -1.05 13.10
N GLY A 202 -24.81 -0.63 11.99
CA GLY A 202 -25.67 0.56 11.95
C GLY A 202 -27.00 0.37 12.69
N LYS A 203 -27.55 -0.84 12.70
CA LYS A 203 -28.83 -1.15 13.37
C LYS A 203 -28.74 -1.13 14.90
N THR A 204 -27.55 -1.27 15.48
CA THR A 204 -27.33 -1.19 16.92
C THR A 204 -27.12 0.23 17.45
N ARG A 205 -26.78 1.22 16.59
CA ARG A 205 -26.64 2.63 17.01
C ARG A 205 -27.93 3.47 16.96
N SER A 206 -28.99 3.01 16.30
CA SER A 206 -30.25 3.78 16.22
C SER A 206 -31.29 3.41 17.30
N LEU A 207 -30.91 2.58 18.28
CA LEU A 207 -31.79 2.08 19.35
C LEU A 207 -31.28 2.39 20.77
N SER A 208 -30.26 3.24 20.91
CA SER A 208 -29.77 3.79 22.18
C SER A 208 -29.72 5.30 22.11
#